data_AF-A0A522A3L2-F1
#
_entry.id   AF-A0A522A3L2-F1
#
_cell.length_a   1.000
_cell.length_b   1.000
_cell.length_c   1.000
_cell.angle_alpha   90.00
_cell.angle_beta   90.00
_cell.angle_gamma   90.00
#
_symmetry.space_group_name_H-M   'P 1'
#
loop_
_entity.id
_entity.type
_entity.pdbx_description
1 polymer ?
#
loop_
_entity_poly.entity_id
_entity_poly.type
_entity_poly.pdbx_seq_one_letter_code
_entity_poly.pdbx_strand_id
1 'polypeptide(L)'
;MRPQRLAMLGCFCLVTMGFAQSPSLPERATNSPSGSEFAKRIASLDFTERENAIYEEITAGNVPHFLRTFCPVTNLGAGRTNVATFFAAPDYWAIGSDEDYFLTPMSPYTAQRLADRLGCTLPTRKMSDAIYAAASVKLAPSPIPPGPTMVTVPVFIEHNFTVKTQRLAEAKAHPLGALVAGDKKDVVITARLASITNRVAIYGWHRTNGAAIQPLYLGHTDAWVDYSHGIRFVLQQMLVNDGEKTVAEVLADPKLCELLSDEGIITNPRYPTNTPPVIPSQLNNILKSTVATNAMTANAEFKSTGSFNELVCNLTSEPGVKIFVNSPPRAEFAPAKPVLLIFYALPNGNTTEQTIGRNLKPGDDWHFNIQHIGAQTRWLRQVLTNRTPVVAYLEADSKSWPAWRKKNGDQVIPDIFASVKKL
;
A
#
# COMPACT_ATOMS: atom_id res chain seq x y z
N MET A 1 20.46 -16.56 -69.59
CA MET A 1 21.31 -16.78 -68.40
C MET A 1 21.89 -15.46 -67.91
N ARG A 2 21.32 -14.91 -66.82
CA ARG A 2 21.92 -14.07 -65.76
C ARG A 2 20.78 -13.30 -65.04
N PRO A 3 20.76 -13.24 -63.70
CA PRO A 3 19.61 -12.78 -62.94
C PRO A 3 19.61 -11.24 -62.73
N GLN A 4 18.40 -10.70 -62.59
CA GLN A 4 18.16 -9.31 -62.20
C GLN A 4 18.61 -9.07 -60.75
N ARG A 5 19.38 -7.99 -60.55
CA ARG A 5 19.73 -7.47 -59.22
C ARG A 5 18.53 -6.72 -58.66
N LEU A 6 17.92 -7.24 -57.59
CA LEU A 6 17.01 -6.47 -56.74
C LEU A 6 17.85 -5.82 -55.63
N ALA A 7 17.85 -4.49 -55.60
CA ALA A 7 18.53 -3.71 -54.58
C ALA A 7 17.82 -3.88 -53.22
N MET A 8 18.59 -4.28 -52.22
CA MET A 8 18.16 -4.37 -50.83
C MET A 8 18.34 -2.98 -50.19
N LEU A 9 17.24 -2.25 -50.00
CA LEU A 9 17.14 -1.18 -49.00
C LEU A 9 16.73 -1.89 -47.69
N GLY A 10 17.41 -1.81 -46.56
CA GLY A 10 18.20 -0.72 -46.02
C GLY A 10 17.64 -0.38 -44.64
N CYS A 11 17.99 -1.21 -43.65
CA CYS A 11 18.02 -0.97 -42.21
C CYS A 11 16.86 -0.18 -41.56
N PHE A 12 15.89 -0.89 -40.96
CA PHE A 12 15.08 -0.33 -39.87
C PHE A 12 15.90 -0.40 -38.57
N CYS A 13 16.47 0.73 -38.14
CA CYS A 13 16.89 0.90 -36.74
C CYS A 13 15.65 0.92 -35.86
N LEU A 14 15.25 -0.22 -35.30
CA LEU A 14 14.37 -0.24 -34.14
C LEU A 14 15.14 0.30 -32.94
N VAL A 15 14.86 1.55 -32.58
CA VAL A 15 15.22 2.10 -31.27
C VAL A 15 14.35 1.37 -30.24
N THR A 16 14.87 0.30 -29.65
CA THR A 16 14.29 -0.28 -28.44
C THR A 16 14.55 0.71 -27.31
N MET A 17 13.58 1.56 -26.98
CA MET A 17 13.59 2.27 -25.70
C MET A 17 13.64 1.21 -24.60
N GLY A 18 14.79 1.12 -23.91
CA GLY A 18 14.98 0.15 -22.82
C GLY A 18 14.09 0.53 -21.65
N PHE A 19 13.08 -0.29 -21.38
CA PHE A 19 12.28 -0.16 -20.16
C PHE A 19 13.17 -0.42 -18.95
N ALA A 20 13.21 0.49 -17.98
CA ALA A 20 13.93 0.27 -16.74
C ALA A 20 13.23 -0.85 -15.95
N GLN A 21 13.88 -2.00 -15.85
CA GLN A 21 13.38 -3.19 -15.13
C GLN A 21 13.87 -3.20 -13.67
N SER A 22 14.23 -2.04 -13.13
CA SER A 22 14.84 -1.93 -11.81
C SER A 22 14.01 -1.04 -10.90
N PRO A 23 13.86 -1.41 -9.61
CA PRO A 23 13.18 -0.57 -8.64
C PRO A 23 14.06 0.63 -8.27
N SER A 24 13.44 1.70 -7.77
CA SER A 24 14.17 2.87 -7.27
C SER A 24 14.83 2.61 -5.90
N LEU A 25 15.96 1.88 -5.91
CA LEU A 25 16.79 1.58 -4.73
C LEU A 25 18.17 2.25 -4.81
N PRO A 26 18.72 2.78 -3.71
CA PRO A 26 20.13 3.15 -3.66
C PRO A 26 21.04 1.90 -3.75
N GLU A 27 22.30 2.11 -4.10
CA GLU A 27 23.31 1.05 -4.06
C GLU A 27 23.48 0.48 -2.65
N ARG A 28 23.77 -0.82 -2.57
CA ARG A 28 24.02 -1.49 -1.29
C ARG A 28 25.33 -0.98 -0.69
N ALA A 29 25.30 -0.46 0.54
CA ALA A 29 26.52 -0.04 1.22
C ALA A 29 27.42 -1.25 1.54
N THR A 30 28.74 -1.05 1.49
CA THR A 30 29.71 -2.14 1.73
C THR A 30 29.68 -2.66 3.17
N ASN A 31 29.25 -1.83 4.12
CA ASN A 31 29.10 -2.17 5.53
C ASN A 31 27.67 -2.59 5.92
N SER A 32 26.75 -2.74 4.95
CA SER A 32 25.41 -3.26 5.21
C SER A 32 25.48 -4.69 5.77
N PRO A 33 24.65 -5.03 6.77
CA PRO A 33 24.64 -6.38 7.33
C PRO A 33 24.27 -7.43 6.29
N SER A 34 24.83 -8.62 6.44
CA SER A 34 24.39 -9.82 5.70
C SER A 34 22.96 -10.22 6.11
N GLY A 35 22.33 -11.08 5.30
CA GLY A 35 21.01 -11.62 5.62
C GLY A 35 20.99 -12.37 6.94
N SER A 36 22.01 -13.20 7.20
CA SER A 36 22.13 -13.95 8.45
C SER A 36 22.35 -13.04 9.68
N GLU A 37 23.15 -11.98 9.56
CA GLU A 37 23.33 -11.00 10.65
C GLU A 37 22.04 -10.23 10.93
N PHE A 38 21.37 -9.77 9.87
CA PHE A 38 20.10 -9.07 10.00
C PHE A 38 19.02 -9.95 10.64
N ALA A 39 18.89 -11.20 10.18
CA ALA A 39 17.92 -12.14 10.73
C ALA A 39 18.14 -12.42 12.23
N LYS A 40 19.40 -12.55 12.66
CA LYS A 40 19.75 -12.68 14.10
C LYS A 40 19.39 -11.42 14.89
N ARG A 41 19.68 -10.23 14.35
CA ARG A 41 19.37 -8.93 14.98
C ARG A 41 17.87 -8.77 15.23
N ILE A 42 17.03 -9.13 14.25
CA ILE A 42 15.57 -8.93 14.39
C ILE A 42 14.88 -10.04 15.20
N ALA A 43 15.58 -11.11 15.58
CA ALA A 43 14.96 -12.27 16.23
C ALA A 43 14.42 -11.99 17.62
N SER A 44 14.96 -10.99 18.31
CA SER A 44 14.52 -10.56 19.65
C SER A 44 13.66 -9.30 19.64
N LEU A 45 13.45 -8.67 18.49
CA LEU A 45 12.68 -7.44 18.37
C LEU A 45 11.18 -7.71 18.46
N ASP A 46 10.44 -6.74 18.97
CA ASP A 46 8.99 -6.79 18.86
C ASP A 46 8.53 -6.60 17.39
N PHE A 47 7.23 -6.80 17.14
CA PHE A 47 6.67 -6.70 15.80
C PHE A 47 6.94 -5.34 15.14
N THR A 48 6.78 -4.24 15.88
CA THR A 48 6.90 -2.88 15.33
C THR A 48 8.36 -2.54 15.05
N GLU A 49 9.25 -2.85 15.98
CA GLU A 49 10.70 -2.68 15.84
C GLU A 49 11.24 -3.49 14.67
N ARG A 50 10.80 -4.76 14.53
CA ARG A 50 11.16 -5.64 13.41
C ARG A 50 10.74 -5.04 12.07
N GLU A 51 9.48 -4.60 11.94
CA GLU A 51 8.96 -4.02 10.70
C GLU A 51 9.68 -2.72 10.32
N ASN A 52 10.03 -1.89 11.31
CA ASN A 52 10.84 -0.68 11.08
C ASN A 52 12.27 -1.03 10.64
N ALA A 53 12.93 -2.00 11.29
CA ALA A 53 14.26 -2.45 10.90
C ALA A 53 14.29 -3.02 9.46
N ILE A 54 13.26 -3.77 9.06
CA ILE A 54 13.09 -4.26 7.68
C ILE A 54 12.98 -3.09 6.71
N TYR A 55 12.12 -2.12 7.00
CA TYR A 55 11.93 -0.95 6.15
C TYR A 55 13.23 -0.14 5.99
N GLU A 56 13.96 0.10 7.07
CA GLU A 56 15.23 0.83 7.08
C GLU A 56 16.29 0.16 6.22
N GLU A 57 16.55 -1.14 6.39
CA GLU A 57 17.55 -1.87 5.61
C GLU A 57 17.22 -1.86 4.11
N ILE A 58 15.96 -2.14 3.74
CA ILE A 58 15.56 -2.16 2.33
C ILE A 58 15.67 -0.76 1.71
N THR A 59 15.20 0.28 2.41
CA THR A 59 15.29 1.66 1.88
C THR A 59 16.71 2.23 1.86
N ALA A 60 17.61 1.71 2.70
CA ALA A 60 19.05 1.95 2.63
C ALA A 60 19.74 1.17 1.50
N GLY A 61 19.03 0.30 0.77
CA GLY A 61 19.56 -0.46 -0.35
C GLY A 61 20.21 -1.79 0.05
N ASN A 62 20.02 -2.28 1.27
CA ASN A 62 20.50 -3.61 1.66
C ASN A 62 19.64 -4.73 1.08
N VAL A 63 19.66 -4.85 -0.25
CA VAL A 63 18.93 -5.83 -1.04
C VAL A 63 19.92 -6.50 -2.00
N PRO A 64 19.88 -7.84 -2.13
CA PRO A 64 20.70 -8.58 -3.08
C PRO A 64 20.66 -7.99 -4.48
N HIS A 65 21.79 -7.99 -5.17
CA HIS A 65 21.91 -7.44 -6.51
C HIS A 65 21.01 -8.18 -7.50
N PHE A 66 20.90 -9.51 -7.40
CA PHE A 66 20.05 -10.29 -8.29
C PHE A 66 18.55 -9.93 -8.21
N LEU A 67 18.07 -9.36 -7.10
CA LEU A 67 16.68 -8.92 -6.94
C LEU A 67 16.39 -7.55 -7.58
N ARG A 68 17.42 -6.83 -8.03
CA ARG A 68 17.30 -5.47 -8.59
C ARG A 68 16.95 -5.44 -10.08
N THR A 69 16.91 -6.59 -10.75
CA THR A 69 16.50 -6.72 -12.15
C THR A 69 15.27 -7.60 -12.24
N PHE A 70 14.13 -7.00 -12.58
CA PHE A 70 12.85 -7.68 -12.61
C PHE A 70 12.67 -8.43 -13.92
N CYS A 71 12.02 -9.59 -13.86
CA CYS A 71 11.74 -10.44 -14.99
C CYS A 71 10.41 -10.05 -15.66
N PRO A 72 10.34 -9.98 -17.00
CA PRO A 72 9.08 -9.79 -17.71
C PRO A 72 8.19 -11.03 -17.59
N VAL A 73 6.89 -10.80 -17.36
CA VAL A 73 5.84 -11.82 -17.33
C VAL A 73 4.67 -11.34 -18.19
N THR A 74 4.27 -12.16 -19.16
CA THR A 74 3.26 -11.79 -20.16
C THR A 74 1.94 -12.51 -19.93
N ASN A 75 0.85 -11.74 -19.86
CA ASN A 75 -0.53 -12.22 -19.86
C ASN A 75 -1.25 -11.86 -21.16
N LEU A 76 -2.17 -12.73 -21.57
CA LEU A 76 -3.08 -12.51 -22.69
C LEU A 76 -4.51 -12.32 -22.18
N GLY A 77 -5.23 -11.36 -22.75
CA GLY A 77 -6.67 -11.20 -22.52
C GLY A 77 -7.47 -12.39 -23.08
N ALA A 78 -8.72 -12.56 -22.64
CA ALA A 78 -9.53 -13.74 -22.97
C ALA A 78 -9.76 -13.91 -24.48
N GLY A 79 -9.83 -12.80 -25.23
CA GLY A 79 -9.92 -12.78 -26.70
C GLY A 79 -8.56 -12.78 -27.43
N ARG A 80 -7.44 -12.84 -26.71
CA ARG A 80 -6.07 -12.65 -27.23
C ARG A 80 -5.85 -11.35 -28.02
N THR A 81 -6.72 -10.36 -27.79
CA THR A 81 -6.68 -9.05 -28.44
C THR A 81 -5.81 -8.05 -27.69
N ASN A 82 -5.67 -8.24 -26.38
CA ASN A 82 -4.79 -7.44 -25.53
C ASN A 82 -3.69 -8.31 -24.93
N VAL A 83 -2.48 -7.75 -24.85
CA VAL A 83 -1.30 -8.36 -24.24
C VAL A 83 -0.78 -7.42 -23.17
N ALA A 84 -0.44 -7.95 -22.01
CA ALA A 84 0.19 -7.20 -20.93
C ALA A 84 1.51 -7.87 -20.56
N THR A 85 2.60 -7.10 -20.51
CA THR A 85 3.87 -7.54 -19.94
C THR A 85 4.17 -6.69 -18.72
N PHE A 86 4.07 -7.29 -17.54
CA PHE A 86 4.49 -6.68 -16.28
C PHE A 86 5.85 -7.23 -15.86
N PHE A 87 6.56 -6.51 -14.99
CA PHE A 87 7.88 -6.90 -14.54
C PHE A 87 7.80 -7.29 -13.07
N ALA A 88 8.08 -8.55 -12.76
CA ALA A 88 8.06 -9.08 -11.41
C ALA A 88 9.47 -9.38 -10.93
N ALA A 89 9.74 -9.24 -9.65
CA ALA A 89 11.04 -9.64 -9.15
C ALA A 89 11.32 -11.13 -9.34
N PRO A 90 12.60 -11.47 -9.54
CA PRO A 90 12.99 -12.84 -9.83
C PRO A 90 12.69 -13.78 -8.66
N ASP A 91 12.69 -13.27 -7.42
CA ASP A 91 12.32 -14.03 -6.23
C ASP A 91 11.64 -13.10 -5.19
N TYR A 92 11.27 -13.64 -4.03
CA TYR A 92 10.74 -12.87 -2.91
C TYR A 92 11.79 -11.93 -2.31
N TRP A 93 11.34 -10.80 -1.75
CA TRP A 93 12.23 -9.78 -1.22
C TRP A 93 13.09 -10.28 -0.08
N ALA A 94 14.36 -9.88 -0.13
CA ALA A 94 15.36 -10.28 0.82
C ALA A 94 16.25 -9.11 1.23
N ILE A 95 16.84 -9.25 2.41
CA ILE A 95 17.88 -8.37 2.93
C ILE A 95 19.21 -9.13 2.94
N GLY A 96 20.30 -8.48 2.53
CA GLY A 96 21.64 -9.04 2.49
C GLY A 96 22.34 -8.91 1.13
N SER A 97 23.30 -9.79 0.86
CA SER A 97 24.03 -9.88 -0.42
C SER A 97 23.58 -11.09 -1.24
N ASP A 98 24.10 -11.27 -2.46
CA ASP A 98 23.78 -12.44 -3.29
C ASP A 98 24.24 -13.76 -2.63
N GLU A 99 25.29 -13.71 -1.80
CA GLU A 99 25.86 -14.86 -1.10
C GLU A 99 25.14 -15.18 0.22
N ASP A 100 24.73 -14.15 0.96
CA ASP A 100 24.06 -14.26 2.25
C ASP A 100 22.88 -13.30 2.34
N TYR A 101 21.71 -13.81 1.98
CA TYR A 101 20.43 -13.12 2.05
C TYR A 101 19.41 -13.89 2.89
N PHE A 102 18.49 -13.12 3.46
CA PHE A 102 17.35 -13.60 4.21
C PHE A 102 16.07 -13.19 3.48
N LEU A 103 15.33 -14.16 2.92
CA LEU A 103 13.97 -13.92 2.44
C LEU A 103 13.15 -13.42 3.63
N THR A 104 12.60 -12.20 3.53
CA THR A 104 12.14 -11.44 4.70
C THR A 104 10.60 -11.37 4.74
N PRO A 105 9.92 -12.29 5.47
CA PRO A 105 8.52 -12.10 5.83
C PRO A 105 8.29 -10.77 6.53
N MET A 106 7.33 -10.00 6.05
CA MET A 106 6.94 -8.70 6.61
C MET A 106 5.43 -8.49 6.47
N SER A 107 4.89 -7.51 7.19
CA SER A 107 3.47 -7.17 7.11
C SER A 107 3.11 -6.60 5.72
N PRO A 108 1.83 -6.70 5.31
CA PRO A 108 1.35 -6.02 4.12
C PRO A 108 1.55 -4.50 4.17
N TYR A 109 1.58 -3.87 5.35
CA TYR A 109 1.79 -2.43 5.47
C TYR A 109 3.23 -2.01 5.21
N THR A 110 4.21 -2.74 5.76
CA THR A 110 5.62 -2.49 5.44
C THR A 110 5.89 -2.77 3.98
N ALA A 111 5.36 -3.88 3.46
CA ALA A 111 5.44 -4.21 2.04
C ALA A 111 4.84 -3.11 1.17
N GLN A 112 3.67 -2.55 1.51
CA GLN A 112 3.07 -1.46 0.76
C GLN A 112 3.88 -0.15 0.84
N ARG A 113 4.40 0.22 2.02
CA ARG A 113 5.27 1.39 2.15
C ARG A 113 6.52 1.27 1.29
N LEU A 114 7.10 0.08 1.23
CA LEU A 114 8.22 -0.22 0.34
C LEU A 114 7.78 -0.18 -1.12
N ALA A 115 6.66 -0.78 -1.49
CA ALA A 115 6.13 -0.74 -2.85
C ALA A 115 5.97 0.71 -3.34
N ASP A 116 5.34 1.57 -2.53
CA ASP A 116 5.19 2.99 -2.82
C ASP A 116 6.55 3.69 -3.02
N ARG A 117 7.52 3.41 -2.15
CA ARG A 117 8.86 4.04 -2.21
C ARG A 117 9.68 3.60 -3.42
N LEU A 118 9.46 2.38 -3.89
CA LEU A 118 10.23 1.72 -4.94
C LEU A 118 9.59 1.82 -6.34
N GLY A 119 8.41 2.44 -6.45
CA GLY A 119 7.66 2.50 -7.72
C GLY A 119 7.05 1.15 -8.09
N CYS A 120 6.64 0.37 -7.10
CA CYS A 120 6.17 -1.00 -7.21
C CYS A 120 4.72 -1.18 -6.71
N THR A 121 4.20 -2.39 -6.87
CA THR A 121 2.96 -2.90 -6.31
C THR A 121 3.16 -4.33 -5.81
N LEU A 122 2.26 -4.79 -4.96
CA LEU A 122 2.07 -6.22 -4.69
C LEU A 122 1.27 -6.87 -5.83
N PRO A 123 1.47 -8.17 -6.11
CA PRO A 123 0.81 -8.85 -7.21
C PRO A 123 -0.65 -9.12 -6.86
N THR A 124 -1.50 -9.26 -7.85
CA THR A 124 -2.81 -9.91 -7.65
C THR A 124 -2.65 -11.44 -7.63
N ARG A 125 -3.74 -12.14 -7.32
CA ARG A 125 -3.82 -13.59 -7.51
C ARG A 125 -3.43 -14.02 -8.93
N LYS A 126 -4.05 -13.41 -9.95
CA LYS A 126 -3.78 -13.71 -11.36
C LYS A 126 -2.33 -13.45 -11.76
N MET A 127 -1.71 -12.42 -11.19
CA MET A 127 -0.28 -12.14 -11.43
C MET A 127 0.62 -13.19 -10.77
N SER A 128 0.30 -13.63 -9.54
CA SER A 128 1.02 -14.72 -8.86
C SER A 128 0.97 -16.02 -9.68
N ASP A 129 -0.20 -16.37 -10.22
CA ASP A 129 -0.35 -17.52 -11.13
C ASP A 129 0.50 -17.39 -12.40
N ALA A 130 0.49 -16.21 -13.02
CA ALA A 130 1.27 -15.92 -14.22
C ALA A 130 2.79 -15.97 -13.97
N ILE A 131 3.24 -15.42 -12.83
CA ILE A 131 4.63 -15.49 -12.39
C ILE A 131 5.04 -16.95 -12.22
N TYR A 132 4.23 -17.77 -11.56
CA TYR A 132 4.51 -19.19 -11.40
C TYR A 132 4.61 -19.90 -12.75
N ALA A 133 3.66 -19.66 -13.66
CA ALA A 133 3.68 -20.27 -14.99
C ALA A 133 4.96 -19.90 -15.76
N ALA A 134 5.35 -18.63 -15.74
CA ALA A 134 6.54 -18.11 -16.41
C ALA A 134 7.87 -18.48 -15.72
N ALA A 135 7.85 -18.83 -14.44
CA ALA A 135 9.06 -19.14 -13.68
C ALA A 135 9.84 -20.31 -14.29
N SER A 136 11.11 -20.07 -14.59
CA SER A 136 12.04 -21.10 -15.06
C SER A 136 12.39 -22.11 -13.96
N VAL A 137 12.31 -21.69 -12.70
CA VAL A 137 12.55 -22.53 -11.53
C VAL A 137 11.26 -22.60 -10.70
N LYS A 138 10.76 -23.81 -10.48
CA LYS A 138 9.53 -24.08 -9.70
C LYS A 138 9.89 -24.93 -8.50
N LEU A 139 10.11 -24.29 -7.34
CA LEU A 139 10.47 -24.99 -6.11
C LEU A 139 9.25 -25.65 -5.48
N ALA A 140 9.44 -26.84 -4.91
CA ALA A 140 8.35 -27.56 -4.26
C ALA A 140 8.05 -26.94 -2.87
N PRO A 141 6.77 -26.68 -2.53
CA PRO A 141 6.38 -26.23 -1.20
C PRO A 141 6.92 -27.15 -0.09
N SER A 142 7.49 -26.55 0.96
CA SER A 142 8.02 -27.27 2.12
C SER A 142 7.41 -26.75 3.42
N PRO A 143 6.16 -27.15 3.76
CA PRO A 143 5.47 -26.63 4.93
C PRO A 143 6.07 -27.12 6.24
N ILE A 144 6.23 -26.20 7.19
CA ILE A 144 6.47 -26.48 8.60
C ILE A 144 5.10 -26.66 9.29
N PRO A 145 4.91 -27.69 10.14
CA PRO A 145 3.64 -27.91 10.84
C PRO A 145 3.12 -26.65 11.54
N PRO A 146 1.79 -26.40 11.54
CA PRO A 146 1.22 -25.21 12.14
C PRO A 146 1.45 -25.20 13.66
N GLY A 147 1.83 -24.05 14.20
CA GLY A 147 2.11 -23.88 15.62
C GLY A 147 2.35 -22.42 15.98
N PRO A 148 2.33 -22.06 17.27
CA PRO A 148 2.44 -20.66 17.72
C PRO A 148 3.78 -20.01 17.34
N THR A 149 4.82 -20.81 17.10
CA THR A 149 6.15 -20.34 16.72
C THR A 149 6.24 -19.94 15.24
N MET A 150 5.23 -20.23 14.42
CA MET A 150 5.28 -20.01 12.97
C MET A 150 5.37 -18.54 12.57
N VAL A 151 5.07 -17.62 13.49
CA VAL A 151 5.16 -16.16 13.34
C VAL A 151 6.47 -15.58 13.89
N THR A 152 7.41 -16.44 14.28
CA THR A 152 8.67 -16.02 14.92
C THR A 152 9.83 -16.07 13.93
N VAL A 153 10.77 -15.13 14.08
CA VAL A 153 11.97 -15.04 13.23
C VAL A 153 12.80 -16.32 13.21
N PRO A 154 12.99 -17.07 14.33
CA PRO A 154 13.67 -18.37 14.27
C PRO A 154 13.05 -19.35 13.25
N VAL A 155 11.72 -19.41 13.15
CA VAL A 155 11.05 -20.27 12.14
C VAL A 155 11.18 -19.67 10.74
N PHE A 156 11.23 -18.34 10.60
CA PHE A 156 11.51 -17.70 9.32
C PHE A 156 12.92 -18.08 8.81
N ILE A 157 13.91 -18.10 9.72
CA ILE A 157 15.29 -18.52 9.46
C ILE A 157 15.33 -19.98 9.02
N GLU A 158 14.66 -20.88 9.74
CA GLU A 158 14.56 -22.30 9.39
C GLU A 158 14.02 -22.51 7.97
N HIS A 159 12.90 -21.86 7.65
CA HIS A 159 12.33 -21.96 6.30
C HIS A 159 13.21 -21.29 5.24
N ASN A 160 13.88 -20.18 5.56
CA ASN A 160 14.85 -19.55 4.65
C ASN A 160 15.99 -20.50 4.28
N PHE A 161 16.52 -21.28 5.23
CA PHE A 161 17.53 -22.30 4.94
C PHE A 161 16.98 -23.42 4.05
N THR A 162 15.74 -23.85 4.28
CA THR A 162 15.08 -24.85 3.46
C THR A 162 14.96 -24.38 2.01
N VAL A 163 14.43 -23.16 1.78
CA VAL A 163 14.30 -22.57 0.44
C VAL A 163 15.67 -22.33 -0.20
N LYS A 164 16.66 -21.82 0.55
CA LYS A 164 18.03 -21.63 0.04
C LYS A 164 18.64 -22.96 -0.42
N THR A 165 18.42 -24.06 0.31
CA THR A 165 18.90 -25.39 -0.07
C THR A 165 18.26 -25.86 -1.38
N GLN A 166 16.94 -25.70 -1.51
CA GLN A 166 16.22 -26.01 -2.76
C GLN A 166 16.74 -25.14 -3.92
N ARG A 167 16.93 -23.84 -3.69
CA ARG A 167 17.40 -22.90 -4.70
C ARG A 167 18.81 -23.20 -5.19
N LEU A 168 19.71 -23.61 -4.28
CA LEU A 168 21.10 -23.98 -4.59
C LEU A 168 21.19 -25.20 -5.49
N ALA A 169 20.28 -26.17 -5.34
CA ALA A 169 20.23 -27.35 -6.22
C ALA A 169 19.99 -26.96 -7.70
N GLU A 170 19.26 -25.87 -7.93
CA GLU A 170 18.94 -25.35 -9.27
C GLU A 170 19.95 -24.30 -9.78
N ALA A 171 20.86 -23.80 -8.93
CA ALA A 171 21.70 -22.65 -9.22
C ALA A 171 22.66 -22.84 -10.41
N LYS A 172 23.07 -24.09 -10.69
CA LYS A 172 23.96 -24.41 -11.81
C LYS A 172 23.28 -24.25 -13.17
N ALA A 173 22.01 -24.66 -13.28
CA ALA A 173 21.24 -24.56 -14.52
C ALA A 173 20.53 -23.20 -14.63
N HIS A 174 20.14 -22.64 -13.49
CA HIS A 174 19.39 -21.40 -13.38
C HIS A 174 20.10 -20.49 -12.35
N PRO A 175 20.96 -19.55 -12.78
CA PRO A 175 21.68 -18.66 -11.87
C PRO A 175 20.73 -17.71 -11.13
N LEU A 176 21.21 -17.05 -10.08
CA LEU A 176 20.45 -16.01 -9.38
C LEU A 176 19.98 -14.93 -10.37
N GLY A 177 18.76 -14.42 -10.17
CA GLY A 177 18.10 -13.52 -11.12
C GLY A 177 17.21 -14.24 -12.16
N ALA A 178 17.29 -15.57 -12.27
CA ALA A 178 16.26 -16.34 -12.95
C ALA A 178 14.94 -16.27 -12.17
N LEU A 179 13.79 -16.24 -12.86
CA LEU A 179 12.48 -16.19 -12.21
C LEU A 179 12.19 -17.52 -11.49
N VAL A 180 12.01 -17.43 -10.17
CA VAL A 180 11.74 -18.51 -9.22
C VAL A 180 10.34 -18.31 -8.62
N ALA A 181 9.59 -19.39 -8.46
CA ALA A 181 8.31 -19.41 -7.76
C ALA A 181 8.03 -20.76 -7.08
N GLY A 182 6.99 -20.81 -6.25
CA GLY A 182 6.52 -22.04 -5.57
C GLY A 182 7.10 -22.27 -4.18
N ASP A 183 8.07 -21.46 -3.76
CA ASP A 183 8.76 -21.57 -2.47
C ASP A 183 8.04 -20.89 -1.31
N LYS A 184 7.18 -19.89 -1.56
CA LYS A 184 6.36 -19.20 -0.53
C LYS A 184 4.93 -18.91 -1.03
N LYS A 185 4.10 -18.38 -0.13
CA LYS A 185 2.81 -17.76 -0.43
C LYS A 185 3.02 -16.28 -0.72
N ASP A 186 2.45 -15.76 -1.80
CA ASP A 186 2.44 -14.33 -2.06
C ASP A 186 1.46 -13.62 -1.11
N VAL A 187 1.89 -12.50 -0.54
CA VAL A 187 0.96 -11.47 -0.06
C VAL A 187 0.50 -10.67 -1.28
N VAL A 188 -0.82 -10.68 -1.52
CA VAL A 188 -1.41 -10.17 -2.77
C VAL A 188 -2.33 -8.97 -2.54
N ILE A 189 -2.63 -8.26 -3.63
CA ILE A 189 -3.74 -7.31 -3.75
C ILE A 189 -4.99 -8.05 -4.24
N THR A 190 -6.15 -7.68 -3.69
CA THR A 190 -7.46 -8.22 -4.06
C THR A 190 -8.52 -7.14 -3.97
N ALA A 191 -9.56 -7.23 -4.82
CA ALA A 191 -10.73 -6.36 -4.75
C ALA A 191 -11.39 -6.38 -3.36
N ARG A 192 -11.26 -7.50 -2.63
CA ARG A 192 -11.89 -7.72 -1.31
C ARG A 192 -11.35 -6.80 -0.23
N LEU A 193 -10.13 -6.26 -0.37
CA LEU A 193 -9.54 -5.33 0.60
C LEU A 193 -10.32 -4.01 0.70
N ALA A 194 -11.15 -3.67 -0.29
CA ALA A 194 -12.02 -2.50 -0.23
C ALA A 194 -13.11 -2.62 0.84
N SER A 195 -13.57 -3.84 1.14
CA SER A 195 -14.63 -4.12 2.12
C SER A 195 -14.15 -4.88 3.35
N ILE A 196 -12.98 -5.53 3.27
CA ILE A 196 -12.38 -6.32 4.34
C ILE A 196 -11.10 -5.59 4.78
N THR A 197 -11.24 -4.77 5.83
CA THR A 197 -10.13 -4.01 6.41
C THR A 197 -9.39 -4.80 7.48
N ASN A 198 -8.16 -4.37 7.78
CA ASN A 198 -7.29 -4.94 8.80
C ASN A 198 -6.94 -6.43 8.62
N ARG A 199 -6.90 -6.89 7.36
CA ARG A 199 -6.56 -8.26 6.98
C ARG A 199 -5.41 -8.29 6.00
N VAL A 200 -4.65 -9.39 6.02
CA VAL A 200 -3.68 -9.72 4.98
C VAL A 200 -4.32 -10.68 3.98
N ALA A 201 -4.17 -10.41 2.68
CA ALA A 201 -4.57 -11.33 1.62
C ALA A 201 -3.37 -12.18 1.20
N ILE A 202 -3.50 -13.49 1.36
CA ILE A 202 -2.43 -14.46 1.12
C ILE A 202 -2.91 -15.45 0.05
N TYR A 203 -2.04 -15.78 -0.91
CA TYR A 203 -2.33 -16.69 -2.00
C TYR A 203 -1.11 -17.49 -2.44
N GLY A 204 -1.30 -18.64 -3.09
CA GLY A 204 -0.26 -19.32 -3.85
C GLY A 204 0.38 -20.48 -3.11
N TRP A 205 1.71 -20.48 -3.00
CA TRP A 205 2.52 -21.65 -2.63
C TRP A 205 2.20 -22.84 -3.54
N HIS A 206 2.36 -22.59 -4.83
CA HIS A 206 2.01 -23.51 -5.90
C HIS A 206 2.86 -24.76 -5.85
N ARG A 207 2.20 -25.92 -5.91
CA ARG A 207 2.83 -27.21 -6.17
C ARG A 207 3.50 -27.18 -7.54
N THR A 208 4.44 -28.08 -7.80
CA THR A 208 5.17 -28.21 -9.08
C THR A 208 4.27 -28.40 -10.32
N ASN A 209 3.00 -28.79 -10.12
CA ASN A 209 1.99 -28.86 -11.18
C ASN A 209 1.19 -27.56 -11.39
N GLY A 210 1.53 -26.46 -10.70
CA GLY A 210 0.84 -25.18 -10.76
C GLY A 210 -0.40 -25.04 -9.90
N ALA A 211 -0.79 -26.06 -9.12
CA ALA A 211 -1.92 -25.91 -8.20
C ALA A 211 -1.50 -25.16 -6.93
N ALA A 212 -2.14 -24.02 -6.64
CA ALA A 212 -1.96 -23.29 -5.39
C ALA A 212 -2.41 -24.11 -4.18
N ILE A 213 -1.56 -24.25 -3.15
CA ILE A 213 -1.93 -24.86 -1.86
C ILE A 213 -2.78 -23.88 -1.05
N GLN A 214 -2.41 -22.60 -1.09
CA GLN A 214 -3.12 -21.53 -0.40
C GLN A 214 -4.14 -20.88 -1.36
N PRO A 215 -5.45 -21.12 -1.20
CA PRO A 215 -6.45 -20.31 -1.89
C PRO A 215 -6.40 -18.87 -1.37
N LEU A 216 -7.03 -17.94 -2.09
CA LEU A 216 -7.07 -16.53 -1.68
C LEU A 216 -7.73 -16.44 -0.30
N TYR A 217 -6.94 -16.05 0.69
CA TYR A 217 -7.33 -16.12 2.10
C TYR A 217 -7.10 -14.79 2.80
N LEU A 218 -8.13 -14.29 3.48
CA LEU A 218 -8.13 -13.04 4.25
C LEU A 218 -8.54 -13.28 5.72
N GLY A 219 -8.36 -14.51 6.24
CA GLY A 219 -8.79 -14.84 7.61
C GLY A 219 -7.83 -14.34 8.69
N HIS A 220 -6.59 -14.00 8.33
CA HIS A 220 -5.60 -13.45 9.27
C HIS A 220 -5.66 -11.94 9.34
N THR A 221 -5.34 -11.38 10.51
CA THR A 221 -5.14 -9.94 10.66
C THR A 221 -3.94 -9.47 9.84
N ASP A 222 -3.89 -8.20 9.51
CA ASP A 222 -2.73 -7.55 8.88
C ASP A 222 -1.43 -7.63 9.70
N ALA A 223 -1.51 -7.86 11.02
CA ALA A 223 -0.37 -8.13 11.89
C ALA A 223 0.14 -9.58 11.82
N TRP A 224 -0.59 -10.49 11.15
CA TRP A 224 -0.14 -11.87 10.98
C TRP A 224 0.95 -11.93 9.91
N VAL A 225 2.13 -12.41 10.30
CA VAL A 225 3.25 -12.67 9.42
C VAL A 225 3.84 -14.01 9.82
N ASP A 226 3.77 -15.01 8.95
CA ASP A 226 4.36 -16.33 9.19
C ASP A 226 5.51 -16.64 8.22
N TYR A 227 6.24 -17.72 8.50
CA TYR A 227 7.40 -18.15 7.72
C TYR A 227 7.10 -18.35 6.22
N SER A 228 5.84 -18.65 5.87
CA SER A 228 5.41 -18.95 4.52
C SER A 228 5.06 -17.71 3.72
N HIS A 229 5.00 -16.53 4.36
CA HIS A 229 4.78 -15.26 3.65
C HIS A 229 6.00 -14.92 2.77
N GLY A 230 5.70 -14.49 1.55
CA GLY A 230 6.64 -13.95 0.58
C GLY A 230 6.10 -12.64 0.02
N ILE A 231 6.95 -11.61 0.03
CA ILE A 231 6.68 -10.33 -0.63
C ILE A 231 7.36 -10.32 -1.98
N ARG A 232 6.58 -10.28 -3.06
CA ARG A 232 7.11 -10.20 -4.42
C ARG A 232 6.64 -8.91 -5.05
N PHE A 233 7.51 -7.90 -5.14
CA PHE A 233 7.16 -6.69 -5.86
C PHE A 233 7.08 -6.90 -7.36
N VAL A 234 6.17 -6.13 -7.95
CA VAL A 234 5.99 -5.93 -9.38
C VAL A 234 6.16 -4.44 -9.63
N LEU A 235 6.86 -4.05 -10.69
CA LEU A 235 6.95 -2.63 -11.04
C LEU A 235 5.54 -2.08 -11.33
N GLN A 236 5.28 -0.83 -10.93
CA GLN A 236 4.05 -0.15 -11.34
C GLN A 236 4.01 0.03 -12.85
N GLN A 237 5.13 0.40 -13.46
CA GLN A 237 5.23 0.55 -14.91
C GLN A 237 5.21 -0.81 -15.60
N MET A 238 4.42 -0.93 -16.65
CA MET A 238 4.26 -2.13 -17.45
C MET A 238 3.91 -1.78 -18.90
N LEU A 239 3.97 -2.78 -19.76
CA LEU A 239 3.59 -2.68 -21.17
C LEU A 239 2.20 -3.28 -21.37
N VAL A 240 1.33 -2.58 -22.09
CA VAL A 240 0.05 -3.10 -22.55
C VAL A 240 -0.08 -2.82 -24.04
N ASN A 241 -0.15 -3.88 -24.83
CA ASN A 241 0.00 -3.83 -26.29
C ASN A 241 1.31 -3.09 -26.65
N ASP A 242 1.22 -1.99 -27.38
CA ASP A 242 2.36 -1.16 -27.78
C ASP A 242 2.56 0.09 -26.90
N GLY A 243 1.84 0.19 -25.77
CA GLY A 243 1.82 1.38 -24.91
C GLY A 243 2.26 1.12 -23.48
N GLU A 244 2.82 2.14 -22.85
CA GLU A 244 3.13 2.14 -21.42
C GLU A 244 1.86 2.41 -20.59
N LYS A 245 1.66 1.63 -19.53
CA LYS A 245 0.62 1.85 -18.52
C LYS A 245 1.16 1.52 -17.15
N THR A 246 0.44 1.94 -16.12
CA THR A 246 0.66 1.44 -14.77
C THR A 246 -0.23 0.24 -14.46
N VAL A 247 0.23 -0.65 -13.57
CA VAL A 247 -0.58 -1.76 -13.03
C VAL A 247 -1.88 -1.20 -12.43
N ALA A 248 -1.80 -0.08 -11.71
CA ALA A 248 -2.98 0.57 -11.14
C ALA A 248 -4.01 1.02 -12.19
N GLU A 249 -3.57 1.66 -13.28
CA GLU A 249 -4.46 2.04 -14.38
C GLU A 249 -5.12 0.82 -15.05
N VAL A 250 -4.35 -0.24 -15.27
CA VAL A 250 -4.85 -1.47 -15.90
C VAL A 250 -5.87 -2.16 -15.00
N LEU A 251 -5.60 -2.27 -13.71
CA LEU A 251 -6.53 -2.86 -12.73
C LEU A 251 -7.82 -2.07 -12.57
N ALA A 252 -7.77 -0.74 -12.75
CA ALA A 252 -8.95 0.13 -12.66
C ALA A 252 -9.78 0.21 -13.97
N ASP A 253 -9.23 -0.20 -15.12
CA ASP A 253 -9.89 -0.12 -16.42
C ASP A 253 -10.78 -1.36 -16.68
N PRO A 254 -12.11 -1.21 -16.85
CA PRO A 254 -13.03 -2.33 -17.11
C PRO A 254 -12.67 -3.18 -18.34
N LYS A 255 -11.95 -2.64 -19.32
CA LYS A 255 -11.55 -3.34 -20.54
C LYS A 255 -10.21 -4.05 -20.44
N LEU A 256 -9.37 -3.64 -19.49
CA LEU A 256 -7.99 -4.13 -19.36
C LEU A 256 -7.76 -4.90 -18.05
N CYS A 257 -8.62 -4.75 -17.04
CA CYS A 257 -8.43 -5.35 -15.72
C CYS A 257 -8.30 -6.87 -15.79
N GLU A 258 -8.94 -7.53 -16.76
CA GLU A 258 -8.82 -8.97 -16.98
C GLU A 258 -7.38 -9.42 -17.26
N LEU A 259 -6.50 -8.54 -17.73
CA LEU A 259 -5.09 -8.85 -17.97
C LEU A 259 -4.34 -9.16 -16.67
N LEU A 260 -4.77 -8.55 -15.56
CA LEU A 260 -4.07 -8.60 -14.28
C LEU A 260 -4.94 -9.06 -13.12
N SER A 261 -6.26 -9.16 -13.27
CA SER A 261 -7.20 -9.54 -12.23
C SER A 261 -8.23 -10.50 -12.78
N ASP A 262 -8.58 -11.49 -11.99
CA ASP A 262 -9.72 -12.39 -12.21
C ASP A 262 -10.84 -12.15 -11.18
N GLU A 263 -10.73 -11.05 -10.42
CA GLU A 263 -11.79 -10.52 -9.56
C GLU A 263 -12.53 -9.34 -10.20
N GLY A 264 -12.20 -9.02 -11.46
CA GLY A 264 -12.67 -7.81 -12.15
C GLY A 264 -11.86 -6.57 -11.74
N ILE A 265 -12.53 -5.43 -11.73
CA ILE A 265 -11.91 -4.11 -11.50
C ILE A 265 -11.41 -3.99 -10.05
N ILE A 266 -10.19 -3.49 -9.89
CA ILE A 266 -9.61 -3.12 -8.59
C ILE A 266 -9.21 -1.64 -8.66
N THR A 267 -10.06 -0.76 -8.12
CA THR A 267 -9.84 0.71 -8.18
C THR A 267 -8.83 1.22 -7.16
N ASN A 268 -8.59 0.48 -6.08
CA ASN A 268 -7.61 0.82 -5.06
C ASN A 268 -6.69 -0.38 -4.79
N PRO A 269 -5.71 -0.65 -5.67
CA PRO A 269 -4.88 -1.84 -5.62
C PRO A 269 -3.73 -1.70 -4.60
N ARG A 270 -4.05 -1.36 -3.36
CA ARG A 270 -3.06 -1.13 -2.30
C ARG A 270 -3.62 -1.48 -0.93
N TYR A 271 -2.72 -1.81 -0.01
CA TYR A 271 -3.04 -1.77 1.41
C TYR A 271 -3.10 -0.31 1.90
N PRO A 272 -3.98 0.02 2.86
CA PRO A 272 -4.02 1.35 3.45
C PRO A 272 -2.76 1.56 4.30
N THR A 273 -1.84 2.37 3.83
CA THR A 273 -0.73 2.86 4.66
C THR A 273 -1.19 4.13 5.35
N ASN A 274 -0.89 4.31 6.64
CA ASN A 274 -1.11 5.60 7.33
C ASN A 274 -0.35 6.78 6.68
N THR A 275 0.50 6.51 5.69
CA THR A 275 1.04 7.49 4.75
C THR A 275 -0.07 7.98 3.81
N PRO A 276 -0.35 9.30 3.76
CA PRO A 276 -1.33 9.85 2.83
C PRO A 276 -1.01 9.41 1.39
N PRO A 277 -2.02 9.01 0.59
CA PRO A 277 -1.78 8.63 -0.79
C PRO A 277 -1.12 9.77 -1.55
N VAL A 278 -0.13 9.44 -2.39
CA VAL A 278 0.36 10.37 -3.41
C VAL A 278 -0.80 10.59 -4.38
N ILE A 279 -1.43 11.76 -4.33
CA ILE A 279 -2.53 12.11 -5.22
C ILE A 279 -1.97 12.14 -6.65
N PRO A 280 -2.50 11.34 -7.60
CA PRO A 280 -2.10 11.41 -9.00
C PRO A 280 -2.27 12.85 -9.51
N SER A 281 -1.26 13.38 -10.21
CA SER A 281 -1.22 14.75 -10.73
C SER A 281 -2.47 15.12 -11.56
N GLN A 282 -3.10 14.13 -12.18
CA GLN A 282 -4.33 14.27 -12.96
C GLN A 282 -5.57 14.63 -12.11
N LEU A 283 -5.68 14.13 -10.87
CA LEU A 283 -6.81 14.45 -9.97
C LEU A 283 -6.74 15.89 -9.43
N ASN A 284 -5.53 16.43 -9.30
CA ASN A 284 -5.29 17.81 -8.86
C ASN A 284 -5.86 18.84 -9.84
N ASN A 285 -5.96 18.50 -11.13
CA ASN A 285 -6.50 19.40 -12.14
C ASN A 285 -8.04 19.38 -12.17
N ILE A 286 -8.66 18.25 -11.83
CA ILE A 286 -10.12 18.10 -11.74
C ILE A 286 -10.67 18.81 -10.48
N LEU A 287 -9.93 18.76 -9.37
CA LEU A 287 -10.32 19.44 -8.14
C LEU A 287 -10.20 20.97 -8.22
N LYS A 288 -9.36 21.50 -9.12
CA LYS A 288 -9.20 22.95 -9.33
C LYS A 288 -10.32 23.58 -10.15
N SER A 289 -11.05 22.81 -10.96
CA SER A 289 -12.03 23.36 -11.92
C SER A 289 -13.45 23.54 -11.38
N THR A 290 -13.73 23.18 -10.12
CA THR A 290 -15.12 23.01 -9.65
C THR A 290 -15.46 23.78 -8.38
N VAL A 291 -14.99 25.03 -8.26
CA VAL A 291 -15.50 25.96 -7.24
C VAL A 291 -16.10 27.17 -7.96
N ALA A 292 -17.28 26.99 -8.53
CA ALA A 292 -18.15 28.09 -8.90
C ALA A 292 -18.95 28.51 -7.67
N THR A 293 -18.92 29.80 -7.40
CA THR A 293 -19.56 30.52 -6.30
C THR A 293 -21.07 30.39 -6.34
N ASN A 294 -21.67 30.06 -5.20
CA ASN A 294 -22.85 30.75 -4.68
C ASN A 294 -22.93 30.64 -3.14
N ALA A 295 -23.59 31.63 -2.56
CA ALA A 295 -23.41 32.18 -1.22
C ALA A 295 -23.86 31.29 -0.05
N MET A 296 -23.17 31.38 1.09
CA MET A 296 -23.80 31.87 2.32
C MET A 296 -22.78 32.29 3.39
N THR A 297 -23.25 33.27 4.15
CA THR A 297 -22.64 34.10 5.18
C THR A 297 -22.50 33.39 6.53
N ALA A 298 -21.26 33.26 7.00
CA ALA A 298 -20.93 33.36 8.42
C ALA A 298 -19.45 33.79 8.49
N ASN A 299 -19.16 34.91 9.15
CA ASN A 299 -17.78 35.25 9.52
C ASN A 299 -17.32 34.19 10.53
N ALA A 300 -16.67 33.15 10.02
CA ALA A 300 -16.15 32.06 10.81
C ALA A 300 -14.97 32.57 11.65
N GLU A 301 -15.27 32.94 12.90
CA GLU A 301 -14.27 33.47 13.80
C GLU A 301 -13.55 32.31 14.51
N PHE A 302 -12.23 32.23 14.35
CA PHE A 302 -11.39 31.32 15.12
C PHE A 302 -11.03 31.93 16.46
N LYS A 303 -11.41 31.26 17.54
CA LYS A 303 -11.13 31.68 18.92
C LYS A 303 -10.10 30.77 19.56
N SER A 304 -9.14 31.36 20.28
CA SER A 304 -8.20 30.58 21.08
C SER A 304 -8.92 29.96 22.26
N THR A 305 -8.64 28.68 22.52
CA THR A 305 -9.25 27.93 23.62
C THR A 305 -8.27 27.05 24.37
N GLY A 306 -8.56 26.86 25.66
CA GLY A 306 -7.95 25.85 26.52
C GLY A 306 -6.47 26.06 26.82
N SER A 307 -5.85 25.03 27.41
CA SER A 307 -4.44 25.04 27.82
C SER A 307 -3.45 24.80 26.68
N PHE A 308 -3.94 24.52 25.47
CA PHE A 308 -3.11 24.15 24.31
C PHE A 308 -3.03 25.25 23.24
N ASN A 309 -3.64 26.41 23.48
CA ASN A 309 -3.71 27.54 22.55
C ASN A 309 -4.29 27.17 21.16
N GLU A 310 -5.15 26.16 21.12
CA GLU A 310 -5.81 25.71 19.90
C GLU A 310 -6.84 26.75 19.46
N LEU A 311 -6.91 26.98 18.15
CA LEU A 311 -7.88 27.85 17.54
C LEU A 311 -9.09 27.01 17.12
N VAL A 312 -10.27 27.39 17.59
CA VAL A 312 -11.53 26.69 17.29
C VAL A 312 -12.53 27.56 16.55
N CYS A 313 -13.25 26.96 15.62
CA CYS A 313 -14.36 27.60 14.91
C CYS A 313 -15.59 26.70 14.97
N ASN A 314 -16.75 27.29 15.21
CA ASN A 314 -18.02 26.58 15.25
C ASN A 314 -18.93 27.08 14.14
N LEU A 315 -19.51 26.14 13.41
CA LEU A 315 -20.45 26.41 12.33
C LEU A 315 -21.59 25.42 12.42
N THR A 316 -22.71 25.77 11.79
CA THR A 316 -23.79 24.82 11.54
C THR A 316 -24.02 24.82 10.04
N SER A 317 -24.06 23.62 9.45
CA SER A 317 -24.48 23.42 8.07
C SER A 317 -25.87 22.82 8.09
N GLU A 318 -26.74 23.34 7.24
CA GLU A 318 -28.03 22.71 7.01
C GLU A 318 -27.88 21.52 6.05
N PRO A 319 -28.63 20.42 6.24
CA PRO A 319 -29.61 20.23 7.32
C PRO A 319 -28.96 19.72 8.63
N GLY A 320 -28.99 20.49 9.71
CA GLY A 320 -28.72 19.99 11.07
C GLY A 320 -27.37 19.29 11.32
N VAL A 321 -26.26 19.77 10.75
CA VAL A 321 -24.90 19.28 11.08
C VAL A 321 -24.12 20.37 11.80
N LYS A 322 -23.74 20.13 13.05
CA LYS A 322 -22.79 20.99 13.75
C LYS A 322 -21.38 20.64 13.33
N ILE A 323 -20.60 21.67 13.06
CA ILE A 323 -19.21 21.56 12.62
C ILE A 323 -18.37 22.28 13.66
N PHE A 324 -17.45 21.54 14.27
CA PHE A 324 -16.44 22.09 15.17
C PHE A 324 -15.07 21.89 14.52
N VAL A 325 -14.38 22.97 14.21
CA VAL A 325 -13.03 22.92 13.62
C VAL A 325 -12.02 23.19 14.73
N ASN A 326 -11.07 22.28 14.91
CA ASN A 326 -9.92 22.43 15.80
C ASN A 326 -8.64 22.56 14.97
N SER A 327 -7.95 23.68 15.14
CA SER A 327 -6.70 24.00 14.44
C SER A 327 -5.59 24.34 15.45
N PRO A 328 -4.31 24.14 15.08
CA PRO A 328 -3.21 24.56 15.94
C PRO A 328 -3.13 26.09 16.02
N PRO A 329 -2.31 26.64 16.94
CA PRO A 329 -1.99 28.06 16.97
C PRO A 329 -1.56 28.58 15.59
N ARG A 330 -1.89 29.85 15.28
CA ARG A 330 -1.57 30.47 13.98
C ARG A 330 -0.06 30.43 13.64
N ALA A 331 0.80 30.43 14.65
CA ALA A 331 2.25 30.34 14.49
C ALA A 331 2.74 28.99 13.91
N GLU A 332 1.92 27.93 13.94
CA GLU A 332 2.27 26.61 13.38
C GLU A 332 2.01 26.50 11.87
N PHE A 333 1.36 27.49 11.27
CA PHE A 333 1.13 27.54 9.83
C PHE A 333 2.36 28.11 9.12
N ALA A 334 2.85 27.41 8.11
CA ALA A 334 3.99 27.85 7.30
C ALA A 334 3.75 27.55 5.81
N PRO A 335 4.23 28.39 4.87
CA PRO A 335 4.07 28.16 3.43
C PRO A 335 4.57 26.79 2.95
N ALA A 336 5.63 26.28 3.59
CA ALA A 336 6.21 24.97 3.29
C ALA A 336 5.46 23.79 3.94
N LYS A 337 4.48 24.04 4.81
CA LYS A 337 3.68 23.03 5.52
C LYS A 337 2.22 23.14 5.09
N PRO A 338 1.82 22.46 4.00
CA PRO A 338 0.44 22.48 3.56
C PRO A 338 -0.50 21.91 4.63
N VAL A 339 -1.70 22.49 4.73
CA VAL A 339 -2.75 22.05 5.65
C VAL A 339 -3.22 20.63 5.30
N LEU A 340 -3.31 19.78 6.31
CA LEU A 340 -4.01 18.50 6.23
C LEU A 340 -5.35 18.67 6.94
N LEU A 341 -6.42 18.90 6.17
CA LEU A 341 -7.78 19.01 6.70
C LEU A 341 -8.40 17.61 6.83
N ILE A 342 -8.71 17.21 8.05
CA ILE A 342 -9.27 15.91 8.41
C ILE A 342 -10.75 16.12 8.76
N PHE A 343 -11.64 15.44 8.04
CA PHE A 343 -13.05 15.40 8.38
C PHE A 343 -13.32 14.18 9.27
N TYR A 344 -13.84 14.41 10.48
CA TYR A 344 -14.13 13.36 11.43
C TYR A 344 -15.65 13.31 11.69
N ALA A 345 -16.32 12.33 11.06
CA ALA A 345 -17.71 12.04 11.33
C ALA A 345 -17.82 11.34 12.70
N LEU A 346 -18.63 11.90 13.60
CA LEU A 346 -18.74 11.38 14.97
C LEU A 346 -19.36 9.98 15.03
N PRO A 347 -18.92 9.12 15.97
CA PRO A 347 -19.61 7.87 16.27
C PRO A 347 -21.06 8.12 16.70
N ASN A 348 -21.93 7.13 16.45
CA ASN A 348 -23.33 7.22 16.87
C ASN A 348 -23.44 7.37 18.39
N GLY A 349 -24.26 8.31 18.84
CA GLY A 349 -24.51 8.60 20.26
C GLY A 349 -23.59 9.68 20.85
N ASN A 350 -22.48 10.02 20.18
CA ASN A 350 -21.48 10.93 20.73
C ASN A 350 -21.76 12.40 20.38
N THR A 351 -21.39 13.29 21.29
CA THR A 351 -21.18 14.72 20.99
C THR A 351 -19.72 14.99 20.61
N THR A 352 -19.48 16.20 20.09
CA THR A 352 -18.15 16.71 19.76
C THR A 352 -17.24 16.69 20.98
N GLU A 353 -17.70 17.16 22.14
CA GLU A 353 -16.91 17.19 23.37
C GLU A 353 -16.55 15.79 23.87
N GLN A 354 -17.50 14.85 23.79
CA GLN A 354 -17.26 13.44 24.14
C GLN A 354 -16.22 12.80 23.20
N THR A 355 -16.26 13.16 21.91
CA THR A 355 -15.33 12.65 20.89
C THR A 355 -13.93 13.24 21.02
N ILE A 356 -13.83 14.54 21.33
CA ILE A 356 -12.56 15.19 21.67
C ILE A 356 -11.93 14.50 22.88
N GLY A 357 -12.76 14.16 23.87
CA GLY A 357 -12.39 13.39 25.05
C GLY A 357 -11.72 14.23 26.13
N ARG A 358 -11.77 13.71 27.36
CA ARG A 358 -11.10 14.29 28.53
C ARG A 358 -10.90 13.24 29.61
N ASN A 359 -10.01 13.52 30.56
CA ASN A 359 -9.93 12.73 31.80
C ASN A 359 -11.26 12.83 32.57
N LEU A 360 -11.81 11.68 32.95
CA LEU A 360 -13.08 11.63 33.67
C LEU A 360 -12.96 12.19 35.08
N LYS A 361 -13.99 12.91 35.50
CA LYS A 361 -14.26 13.24 36.90
C LYS A 361 -15.41 12.37 37.43
N PRO A 362 -15.53 12.16 38.75
CA PRO A 362 -16.69 11.45 39.31
C PRO A 362 -18.01 12.08 38.84
N GLY A 363 -18.87 11.26 38.24
CA GLY A 363 -20.16 11.69 37.67
C GLY A 363 -20.11 12.07 36.18
N ASP A 364 -18.95 12.05 35.54
CA ASP A 364 -18.84 12.30 34.09
C ASP A 364 -19.41 11.14 33.27
N ASP A 365 -19.95 11.49 32.10
CA ASP A 365 -20.36 10.52 31.09
C ASP A 365 -19.13 9.73 30.57
N TRP A 366 -19.24 8.41 30.54
CA TRP A 366 -18.17 7.51 30.11
C TRP A 366 -17.73 7.73 28.66
N HIS A 367 -18.57 8.32 27.80
CA HIS A 367 -18.22 8.59 26.40
C HIS A 367 -17.02 9.52 26.25
N PHE A 368 -16.75 10.38 27.25
CA PHE A 368 -15.56 11.24 27.27
C PHE A 368 -14.24 10.47 27.32
N ASN A 369 -14.26 9.18 27.67
CA ASN A 369 -13.07 8.34 27.80
C ASN A 369 -12.98 7.21 26.77
N ILE A 370 -13.61 7.39 25.59
CA ILE A 370 -13.54 6.40 24.51
C ILE A 370 -12.54 6.85 23.44
N GLN A 371 -12.82 7.97 22.78
CA GLN A 371 -12.19 8.27 21.49
C GLN A 371 -10.90 9.09 21.65
N HIS A 372 -10.90 10.10 22.53
CA HIS A 372 -9.76 10.99 22.75
C HIS A 372 -9.16 11.60 21.47
N ILE A 373 -9.99 11.92 20.47
CA ILE A 373 -9.53 12.42 19.16
C ILE A 373 -8.76 13.73 19.31
N GLY A 374 -9.08 14.55 20.32
CA GLY A 374 -8.30 15.74 20.63
C GLY A 374 -6.84 15.41 21.00
N ALA A 375 -6.62 14.40 21.83
CA ALA A 375 -5.27 13.95 22.20
C ALA A 375 -4.53 13.33 21.00
N GLN A 376 -5.21 12.48 20.23
CA GLN A 376 -4.64 11.87 19.02
C GLN A 376 -4.24 12.93 17.98
N THR A 377 -5.06 13.97 17.79
CA THR A 377 -4.77 15.08 16.88
C THR A 377 -3.54 15.86 17.31
N ARG A 378 -3.39 16.12 18.62
CA ARG A 378 -2.20 16.80 19.16
C ARG A 378 -0.95 15.96 19.00
N TRP A 379 -1.02 14.66 19.26
CA TRP A 379 0.07 13.73 18.96
C TRP A 379 0.42 13.76 17.46
N LEU A 380 -0.60 13.73 16.59
CA LEU A 380 -0.41 13.80 15.14
C LEU A 380 0.34 15.07 14.71
N ARG A 381 0.02 16.23 15.30
CA ARG A 381 0.75 17.50 15.03
C ARG A 381 2.23 17.44 15.42
N GLN A 382 2.58 16.68 16.45
CA GLN A 382 3.97 16.50 16.88
C GLN A 382 4.76 15.61 15.93
N VAL A 383 4.15 14.52 15.45
CA VAL A 383 4.85 13.53 14.60
C VAL A 383 4.81 13.87 13.11
N LEU A 384 3.77 14.55 12.63
CA LEU A 384 3.61 14.91 11.22
C LEU A 384 4.13 16.32 10.95
N THR A 385 5.45 16.45 10.88
CA THR A 385 6.14 17.76 10.82
C THR A 385 6.04 18.48 9.47
N ASN A 386 5.65 17.78 8.40
CA ASN A 386 5.57 18.29 7.03
C ASN A 386 4.16 18.74 6.60
N ARG A 387 3.17 18.65 7.48
CA ARG A 387 1.80 19.14 7.27
C ARG A 387 1.36 19.96 8.48
N THR A 388 0.26 20.69 8.34
CA THR A 388 -0.44 21.31 9.48
C THR A 388 -1.80 20.64 9.67
N PRO A 389 -1.93 19.65 10.58
CA PRO A 389 -3.20 18.96 10.83
C PRO A 389 -4.28 19.86 11.44
N VAL A 390 -5.42 19.94 10.76
CA VAL A 390 -6.65 20.61 11.19
C VAL A 390 -7.79 19.59 11.16
N VAL A 391 -8.60 19.50 12.21
CA VAL A 391 -9.68 18.51 12.31
C VAL A 391 -11.03 19.22 12.36
N ALA A 392 -11.93 18.83 11.47
CA ALA A 392 -13.33 19.23 11.46
C ALA A 392 -14.20 18.08 11.96
N TYR A 393 -14.73 18.21 13.17
CA TYR A 393 -15.68 17.30 13.78
C TYR A 393 -17.07 17.57 13.22
N LEU A 394 -17.72 16.54 12.69
CA LEU A 394 -19.04 16.63 12.07
C LEU A 394 -20.06 15.86 12.93
N GLU A 395 -20.86 16.61 13.68
CA GLU A 395 -21.89 16.09 14.57
C GLU A 395 -23.26 16.24 13.90
N ALA A 396 -23.87 15.11 13.53
CA ALA A 396 -25.27 15.11 13.11
C ALA A 396 -26.19 15.45 14.30
N ASP A 397 -27.22 16.28 14.09
CA ASP A 397 -28.21 16.66 15.11
C ASP A 397 -28.88 15.48 15.81
N SER A 398 -29.12 14.40 15.07
CA SER A 398 -29.67 13.12 15.54
C SER A 398 -28.65 12.26 16.30
N LYS A 399 -27.38 12.71 16.40
CA LYS A 399 -26.23 11.94 16.89
C LYS A 399 -26.10 10.57 16.21
N SER A 400 -26.58 10.45 14.97
CA SER A 400 -26.56 9.21 14.21
C SER A 400 -26.47 9.52 12.73
N TRP A 401 -25.29 9.32 12.14
CA TRP A 401 -25.10 9.53 10.71
C TRP A 401 -26.03 8.65 9.85
N PRO A 402 -26.27 7.36 10.17
CA PRO A 402 -27.26 6.56 9.46
C PRO A 402 -28.68 7.14 9.53
N ALA A 403 -29.12 7.63 10.69
CA ALA A 403 -30.45 8.22 10.85
C ALA A 403 -30.55 9.56 10.09
N TRP A 404 -29.51 10.39 10.20
CA TRP A 404 -29.41 11.66 9.50
C TRP A 404 -29.45 11.47 7.97
N ARG A 405 -28.65 10.53 7.44
CA ARG A 405 -28.62 10.23 5.99
C ARG A 405 -29.94 9.69 5.50
N LYS A 406 -30.61 8.83 6.29
CA LYS A 406 -31.95 8.33 5.96
C LYS A 406 -32.99 9.46 5.86
N LYS A 407 -32.87 10.49 6.70
CA LYS A 407 -33.80 11.64 6.72
C LYS A 407 -33.50 12.66 5.60
N ASN A 408 -32.23 12.98 5.38
CA ASN A 408 -31.82 14.13 4.57
C ASN A 408 -31.28 13.75 3.18
N GLY A 409 -30.91 12.49 2.97
CA GLY A 409 -30.23 12.01 1.76
C GLY A 409 -28.75 12.40 1.70
N ASP A 410 -28.00 11.76 0.80
CA ASP A 410 -26.54 11.93 0.70
C ASP A 410 -26.11 13.13 -0.15
N GLN A 411 -27.03 13.68 -0.96
CA GLN A 411 -26.76 14.75 -1.93
C GLN A 411 -26.32 16.07 -1.30
N VAL A 412 -26.59 16.28 -0.01
CA VAL A 412 -26.21 17.49 0.75
C VAL A 412 -24.83 17.37 1.42
N ILE A 413 -24.24 16.18 1.47
CA ILE A 413 -22.92 15.93 2.10
C ILE A 413 -21.79 16.74 1.43
N PRO A 414 -21.72 16.86 0.08
CA PRO A 414 -20.69 17.69 -0.56
C PRO A 414 -20.71 19.15 -0.11
N ASP A 415 -21.89 19.73 0.14
CA ASP A 415 -22.03 21.12 0.58
C ASP A 415 -21.51 21.32 2.01
N ILE A 416 -21.73 20.33 2.89
CA ILE A 416 -21.14 20.30 4.23
C ILE A 416 -19.61 20.37 4.11
N PHE A 417 -18.99 19.53 3.27
CA PHE A 417 -17.54 19.56 3.09
C PHE A 417 -17.04 20.86 2.44
N ALA A 418 -17.79 21.40 1.48
CA ALA A 418 -17.46 22.67 0.85
C ALA A 418 -17.50 23.83 1.85
N SER A 419 -18.40 23.80 2.84
CA SER A 419 -18.49 24.83 3.87
C SER A 419 -17.22 24.91 4.73
N VAL A 420 -16.65 23.76 5.12
CA VAL A 420 -15.43 23.69 5.92
C VAL A 420 -14.20 24.09 5.11
N LYS A 421 -14.14 23.72 3.83
CA LYS A 421 -13.00 24.06 2.95
C LYS A 421 -12.87 25.56 2.65
N LYS A 422 -13.91 26.36 2.93
CA LYS A 422 -13.92 27.81 2.73
C LYS A 422 -13.34 28.58 3.93
N LEU A 423 -13.12 27.91 5.06
CA LEU A 423 -12.45 28.44 6.25
C LEU A 423 -10.94 28.53 6.01
#